data_AF-A0A961XXH3-F1
#
_entry.id   AF-A0A961XXH3-F1
#
_cell.length_a   1.000
_cell.length_b   1.000
_cell.length_c   1.000
_cell.angle_alpha   90.00
_cell.angle_beta   90.00
_cell.angle_gamma   90.00
#
_symmetry.space_group_name_H-M   'P 1'
#
loop_
_entity.id
_entity.type
_entity.pdbx_description
1 polymer ?
#
loop_
_entity_poly.entity_id
_entity_poly.type
_entity_poly.pdbx_seq_one_letter_code
_entity_poly.pdbx_strand_id
1 'polypeptide(L)'
;MSVIVLALNLLAAAGLLAVALKYLTGPAPAAYHASMFEKADAPLKEIHVDVLRALYRNMGAAFLALTVALAALAWFAGEAMWGRIAIIVIGLIAGFVSTISTYSMEKKTGVGTPWRAAAVIVVLLVVAFVLSFVA
;
A
#
# COMPACT_ATOMS: atom_id res chain seq x y z
N MET A 1 -0.42 -5.25 27.08
CA MET A 1 -1.47 -4.36 26.53
C MET A 1 -2.82 -4.76 27.11
N SER A 2 -3.72 -3.82 27.43
CA SER A 2 -5.06 -4.19 27.93
C SER A 2 -5.95 -4.73 26.82
N VAL A 3 -6.95 -5.56 27.17
CA VAL A 3 -7.90 -6.15 26.21
C VAL A 3 -8.65 -5.08 25.41
N ILE A 4 -9.02 -3.98 26.06
CA ILE A 4 -9.71 -2.85 25.40
C ILE A 4 -8.80 -2.23 24.32
N VAL A 5 -7.53 -1.97 24.64
CA VAL A 5 -6.57 -1.38 23.69
C VAL A 5 -6.31 -2.35 22.53
N LEU A 6 -6.19 -3.65 22.80
CA LEU A 6 -6.07 -4.68 21.75
C LEU A 6 -7.28 -4.64 20.81
N ALA A 7 -8.49 -4.68 21.35
CA ALA A 7 -9.73 -4.68 20.58
C ALA A 7 -9.88 -3.43 19.71
N LEU A 8 -9.58 -2.25 20.26
CA LEU A 8 -9.64 -0.98 19.51
C LEU A 8 -8.63 -0.94 18.36
N ASN A 9 -7.40 -1.45 18.56
CA ASN A 9 -6.40 -1.50 17.49
C ASN A 9 -6.79 -2.48 16.38
N LEU A 10 -7.35 -3.64 16.73
CA LEU A 10 -7.85 -4.60 15.74
C LEU A 10 -9.06 -4.06 14.96
N LEU A 11 -9.95 -3.33 15.63
CA LEU A 11 -11.07 -2.66 14.96
C LEU A 11 -10.57 -1.57 14.01
N ALA A 12 -9.57 -0.78 14.42
CA ALA A 12 -8.92 0.20 13.54
C ALA A 12 -8.24 -0.48 12.34
N ALA A 13 -7.57 -1.62 12.53
CA ALA A 13 -6.98 -2.40 11.44
C ALA A 13 -8.07 -2.92 10.48
N ALA A 14 -9.22 -3.37 10.97
CA ALA A 14 -10.36 -3.76 10.13
C ALA A 14 -10.91 -2.57 9.32
N GLY A 15 -10.99 -1.38 9.91
CA GLY A 15 -11.34 -0.15 9.20
C GLY A 15 -10.35 0.19 8.08
N LEU A 16 -9.05 0.11 8.36
CA LEU A 16 -8.00 0.28 7.35
C LEU A 16 -8.08 -0.75 6.24
N LEU A 17 -8.40 -2.01 6.57
CA LEU A 17 -8.60 -3.07 5.58
C LEU A 17 -9.76 -2.74 4.64
N ALA A 18 -10.89 -2.27 5.17
CA ALA A 18 -12.03 -1.86 4.35
C ALA A 18 -11.65 -0.71 3.39
N VAL A 19 -10.88 0.27 3.86
CA VAL A 19 -10.37 1.36 3.02
C VAL A 19 -9.37 0.85 1.97
N ALA A 20 -8.46 -0.04 2.35
CA ALA A 20 -7.51 -0.66 1.44
C ALA A 20 -8.23 -1.39 0.30
N LEU A 21 -9.21 -2.22 0.64
CA LEU A 21 -10.03 -2.95 -0.33
C LEU A 21 -10.77 -1.99 -1.26
N LYS A 22 -11.37 -0.92 -0.73
CA LYS A 22 -12.05 0.10 -1.53
C LYS A 22 -11.13 0.71 -2.60
N TYR A 23 -9.87 0.99 -2.28
CA TYR A 23 -8.92 1.52 -3.26
C TYR A 23 -8.35 0.44 -4.19
N LEU A 24 -8.18 -0.79 -3.72
CA LEU A 24 -7.63 -1.89 -4.55
C LEU A 24 -8.63 -2.41 -5.59
N THR A 25 -9.92 -2.47 -5.23
CA THR A 25 -10.95 -3.13 -6.06
C THR A 25 -12.02 -2.17 -6.56
N GLY A 26 -12.13 -0.98 -5.99
CA GLY A 26 -13.12 0.00 -6.38
C GLY A 26 -12.87 0.62 -7.76
N PRO A 27 -13.87 1.31 -8.31
CA PRO A 27 -13.73 2.02 -9.56
C PRO A 27 -12.70 3.15 -9.42
N ALA A 28 -11.88 3.34 -10.46
CA ALA A 28 -11.01 4.48 -10.62
C ALA A 28 -11.42 5.19 -11.92
N PRO A 29 -11.76 6.51 -11.89
CA PRO A 29 -11.94 7.34 -10.70
C PRO A 29 -13.09 6.86 -9.79
N ALA A 30 -12.96 7.08 -8.49
CA ALA A 30 -14.09 7.02 -7.57
C ALA A 30 -15.11 8.11 -7.92
N ALA A 31 -16.38 7.91 -7.57
CA ALA A 31 -17.48 8.83 -7.92
C ALA A 31 -17.20 10.30 -7.56
N TYR A 32 -16.58 10.55 -6.40
CA TYR A 32 -16.24 11.91 -5.99
C TYR A 32 -15.10 12.53 -6.81
N HIS A 33 -14.16 11.73 -7.34
CA HIS A 33 -13.14 12.25 -8.24
C HIS A 33 -13.73 12.55 -9.60
N ALA A 34 -14.62 11.69 -10.11
CA ALA A 34 -15.33 11.96 -11.37
C ALA A 34 -16.12 13.28 -11.29
N SER A 35 -16.82 13.54 -10.18
CA SER A 35 -17.52 14.80 -9.98
C SER A 35 -16.60 16.01 -9.79
N MET A 36 -15.36 15.83 -9.32
CA MET A 36 -14.34 16.89 -9.33
C MET A 36 -13.92 17.27 -10.74
N PHE A 37 -13.73 16.30 -11.65
CA PHE A 37 -13.44 16.57 -13.07
C PHE A 37 -14.60 17.31 -13.74
N GLU A 38 -15.83 16.87 -13.51
CA GLU A 38 -17.04 17.53 -14.02
C GLU A 38 -17.16 18.98 -13.53
N LYS A 39 -17.00 19.22 -12.23
CA LYS A 39 -17.03 20.58 -11.66
C LYS A 39 -15.91 21.48 -12.16
N ALA A 40 -14.78 20.92 -12.57
CA ALA A 40 -13.65 21.65 -13.10
C ALA A 40 -13.76 21.90 -14.62
N ASP A 41 -14.85 21.49 -15.26
CA ASP A 41 -15.03 21.49 -16.72
C ASP A 41 -13.84 20.81 -17.44
N ALA A 42 -13.28 19.78 -16.81
CA ALA A 42 -12.09 19.08 -17.26
C ALA A 42 -12.50 17.70 -17.82
N PRO A 43 -12.42 17.48 -19.15
CA PRO A 43 -12.81 16.20 -19.73
C PRO A 43 -11.91 15.06 -19.22
N LEU A 44 -12.54 14.00 -18.73
CA LEU A 44 -11.84 12.81 -18.25
C LEU A 44 -11.27 12.03 -19.43
N LYS A 45 -9.94 12.05 -19.58
CA LYS A 45 -9.22 11.26 -20.58
C LYS A 45 -8.84 9.90 -20.01
N GLU A 46 -8.61 8.90 -20.87
CA GLU A 46 -8.17 7.57 -20.46
C GLU A 46 -6.91 7.60 -19.59
N ILE A 47 -5.95 8.48 -19.92
CA ILE A 47 -4.73 8.64 -19.12
C ILE A 47 -5.01 9.09 -17.68
N HIS A 48 -6.05 9.90 -17.44
CA HIS A 48 -6.43 10.30 -16.08
C HIS A 48 -6.95 9.07 -15.31
N VAL A 49 -7.71 8.20 -15.97
CA VAL A 49 -8.22 6.95 -15.39
C VAL A 49 -7.07 6.03 -15.02
N ASP A 50 -6.07 5.87 -15.90
CA ASP A 50 -4.91 5.04 -15.65
C ASP A 50 -4.06 5.54 -14.48
N VAL A 51 -3.78 6.85 -14.44
CA VAL A 51 -3.01 7.49 -13.37
C VAL A 51 -3.74 7.34 -12.04
N LEU A 52 -5.05 7.59 -12.01
CA LEU A 52 -5.85 7.40 -10.79
C LEU A 52 -5.88 5.94 -10.35
N ARG A 53 -5.95 4.99 -11.29
CA ARG A 53 -5.91 3.57 -10.96
C ARG A 53 -4.56 3.14 -10.39
N ALA A 54 -3.46 3.64 -10.95
CA ALA A 54 -2.12 3.41 -10.40
C ALA A 54 -1.99 4.01 -8.99
N LEU A 55 -2.48 5.24 -8.81
CA LEU A 55 -2.50 5.91 -7.50
C LEU A 55 -3.32 5.12 -6.48
N TYR A 56 -4.50 4.65 -6.85
CA TYR A 56 -5.37 3.88 -5.96
C TYR A 56 -4.75 2.54 -5.57
N ARG A 57 -4.08 1.86 -6.50
CA ARG A 57 -3.34 0.63 -6.17
C ARG A 57 -2.26 0.89 -5.14
N ASN A 58 -1.51 1.99 -5.27
CA ASN A 58 -0.49 2.37 -4.30
C ASN A 58 -1.08 2.76 -2.94
N MET A 59 -2.14 3.58 -2.93
CA MET A 59 -2.85 3.94 -1.70
C MET A 59 -3.45 2.71 -1.02
N GLY A 60 -4.09 1.84 -1.78
CA GLY A 60 -4.67 0.59 -1.30
C GLY A 60 -3.61 -0.35 -0.72
N ALA A 61 -2.45 -0.49 -1.37
CA ALA A 61 -1.33 -1.25 -0.84
C ALA A 61 -0.74 -0.63 0.42
N ALA A 62 -0.61 0.70 0.49
CA ALA A 62 -0.15 1.39 1.69
C ALA A 62 -1.12 1.16 2.87
N PHE A 63 -2.43 1.29 2.66
CA PHE A 63 -3.43 0.98 3.70
C PHE A 63 -3.41 -0.49 4.10
N LEU A 64 -3.25 -1.42 3.15
CA LEU A 64 -3.12 -2.84 3.45
C LEU A 64 -1.87 -3.14 4.27
N ALA A 65 -0.74 -2.52 3.93
CA ALA A 65 0.50 -2.62 4.68
C ALA A 65 0.34 -2.06 6.11
N LEU A 66 -0.36 -0.93 6.27
CA LEU A 66 -0.71 -0.38 7.58
C LEU A 66 -1.65 -1.28 8.39
N THR A 67 -2.62 -1.95 7.75
CA THR A 67 -3.47 -2.95 8.39
C THR A 67 -2.62 -4.07 8.98
N VAL A 68 -1.69 -4.62 8.19
CA VAL A 68 -0.79 -5.68 8.65
C VAL A 68 0.10 -5.17 9.78
N ALA A 69 0.65 -3.97 9.65
CA ALA A 69 1.49 -3.36 10.68
C ALA A 69 0.75 -3.21 12.01
N LEU A 70 -0.46 -2.64 11.97
CA LEU A 70 -1.25 -2.38 13.17
C LEU A 70 -1.72 -3.68 13.82
N ALA A 71 -2.17 -4.66 13.03
CA ALA A 71 -2.58 -5.96 13.53
C ALA A 71 -1.39 -6.72 14.15
N ALA A 72 -0.22 -6.70 13.50
CA ALA A 72 0.97 -7.37 14.01
C ALA A 72 1.49 -6.72 15.30
N LEU A 73 1.56 -5.38 15.35
CA LEU A 73 1.99 -4.64 16.53
C LEU A 73 1.01 -4.80 17.70
N ALA A 74 -0.28 -4.94 17.43
CA ALA A 74 -1.27 -5.19 18.47
C ALA A 74 -1.19 -6.64 18.98
N TRP A 75 -1.18 -7.63 18.09
CA TRP A 75 -1.31 -9.02 18.49
C TRP A 75 -0.01 -9.65 18.99
N PHE A 76 1.12 -9.34 18.35
CA PHE A 76 2.42 -9.96 18.59
C PHE A 76 3.41 -9.02 19.27
N ALA A 77 2.89 -8.06 20.05
CA ALA A 77 3.71 -7.08 20.75
C ALA A 77 4.77 -7.77 21.63
N GLY A 78 6.06 -7.57 21.31
CA GLY A 78 7.18 -8.10 22.07
C GLY A 78 7.79 -9.40 21.53
N GLU A 79 7.20 -10.01 20.49
CA GLU A 79 7.76 -11.20 19.85
C GLU A 79 8.69 -10.82 18.68
N ALA A 80 10.01 -11.00 18.88
CA ALA A 80 11.03 -10.58 17.92
C ALA A 80 10.86 -11.22 16.52
N MET A 81 10.42 -12.49 16.47
CA MET A 81 10.19 -13.20 15.21
C MET A 81 9.07 -12.54 14.39
N TRP A 82 7.95 -12.22 15.02
CA TRP A 82 6.82 -11.57 14.35
C TRP A 82 7.15 -10.15 13.91
N GLY A 83 8.01 -9.43 14.64
CA GLY A 83 8.54 -8.15 14.19
C GLY A 83 9.28 -8.26 12.84
N ARG A 84 10.16 -9.26 12.70
CA ARG A 84 10.90 -9.51 11.44
C ARG A 84 9.95 -9.86 10.28
N ILE A 85 8.99 -10.75 10.53
CA ILE A 85 7.98 -11.16 9.53
C ILE A 85 7.10 -9.98 9.14
N ALA A 86 6.64 -9.17 10.11
CA ALA A 86 5.79 -8.02 9.84
C ALA A 86 6.52 -7.02 8.94
N ILE A 87 7.78 -6.66 9.25
CA ILE A 87 8.57 -5.72 8.45
C ILE A 87 8.66 -6.16 6.99
N ILE A 88 9.01 -7.43 6.72
CA ILE A 88 9.14 -7.90 5.34
C ILE A 88 7.78 -7.94 4.64
N VAL A 89 6.71 -8.39 5.30
CA VAL A 89 5.37 -8.46 4.69
C VAL A 89 4.85 -7.06 4.34
N ILE A 90 4.93 -6.12 5.29
CA ILE A 90 4.53 -4.70 5.09
C ILE A 90 5.30 -4.10 3.92
N GLY A 91 6.62 -4.28 3.94
CA GLY A 91 7.53 -3.75 2.93
C GLY A 91 7.31 -4.36 1.54
N LEU A 92 7.03 -5.66 1.45
CA LEU A 92 6.68 -6.32 0.20
C LEU A 92 5.34 -5.82 -0.34
N ILE A 93 4.30 -5.72 0.49
CA ILE A 93 2.98 -5.21 0.05
C ILE A 93 3.12 -3.80 -0.54
N ALA A 94 3.73 -2.88 0.21
CA ALA A 94 3.84 -1.49 -0.22
C ALA A 94 4.83 -1.33 -1.39
N GLY A 95 6.02 -1.92 -1.26
CA GLY A 95 7.12 -1.77 -2.21
C GLY A 95 6.88 -2.46 -3.54
N PHE A 96 6.35 -3.70 -3.53
CA PHE A 96 6.09 -4.46 -4.75
C PHE A 96 4.99 -3.82 -5.59
N VAL A 97 3.86 -3.44 -4.96
CA VAL A 97 2.75 -2.77 -5.67
C VAL A 97 3.21 -1.42 -6.21
N SER A 98 3.95 -0.64 -5.42
CA SER A 98 4.51 0.64 -5.87
C SER A 98 5.44 0.47 -7.07
N THR A 99 6.30 -0.56 -7.05
CA THR A 99 7.21 -0.87 -8.16
C THR A 99 6.44 -1.20 -9.42
N ILE A 100 5.48 -2.12 -9.35
CA ILE A 100 4.74 -2.59 -10.53
C ILE A 100 3.86 -1.50 -11.11
N SER A 101 3.11 -0.78 -10.26
CA SER A 101 2.18 0.25 -10.71
C SER A 101 2.90 1.40 -11.42
N THR A 102 4.01 1.87 -10.86
CA THR A 102 4.79 2.98 -11.43
C THR A 102 5.55 2.54 -12.67
N TYR A 103 6.14 1.34 -12.68
CA TYR A 103 6.76 0.78 -13.88
C TYR A 103 5.76 0.64 -15.04
N SER A 104 4.54 0.16 -14.76
CA SER A 104 3.48 0.04 -15.75
C SER A 104 3.06 1.40 -16.32
N MET A 105 3.07 2.45 -15.48
CA MET A 105 2.81 3.82 -15.92
C MET A 105 3.95 4.40 -16.75
N GLU A 106 5.21 4.18 -16.38
CA GLU A 106 6.37 4.58 -17.21
C GLU A 106 6.29 3.92 -18.59
N LYS A 107 6.01 2.62 -18.64
CA LYS A 107 5.81 1.86 -19.89
C LYS A 107 4.66 2.42 -20.74
N LYS A 108 3.55 2.82 -20.13
CA LYS A 108 2.35 3.30 -20.84
C LYS A 108 2.51 4.75 -21.33
N THR A 109 3.20 5.59 -20.58
CA THR A 109 3.24 7.04 -20.81
C THR A 109 4.54 7.54 -21.42
N GLY A 110 5.62 6.78 -21.30
CA GLY A 110 6.98 7.23 -21.63
C GLY A 110 7.55 8.24 -20.62
N VAL A 111 6.81 8.61 -19.57
CA VAL A 111 7.26 9.55 -18.53
C VAL A 111 7.98 8.78 -17.43
N GLY A 112 9.17 9.26 -17.04
CA GLY A 112 9.96 8.65 -15.98
C GLY A 112 9.22 8.62 -14.64
N THR A 113 9.22 7.46 -13.98
CA THR A 113 8.62 7.23 -12.66
C THR A 113 9.66 6.64 -11.69
N PRO A 114 9.47 6.77 -10.36
CA PRO A 114 10.45 6.33 -9.38
C PRO A 114 10.42 4.81 -9.10
N TRP A 115 9.97 3.97 -10.04
CA TRP A 115 9.80 2.52 -9.81
C TRP A 115 11.10 1.81 -9.40
N ARG A 116 12.25 2.30 -9.90
CA ARG A 116 13.58 1.76 -9.57
C ARG A 116 13.91 1.92 -8.08
N ALA A 117 13.56 3.07 -7.48
CA ALA A 117 13.78 3.31 -6.07
C ALA A 117 12.93 2.36 -5.20
N ALA A 118 11.66 2.17 -5.57
CA ALA A 118 10.79 1.20 -4.90
C ALA A 118 11.34 -0.24 -5.01
N ALA A 119 11.85 -0.63 -6.18
CA ALA A 119 12.45 -1.94 -6.39
C ALA A 119 13.70 -2.16 -5.52
N VAL A 120 14.57 -1.15 -5.43
CA VAL A 120 15.76 -1.19 -4.56
C VAL A 120 15.35 -1.37 -3.09
N ILE A 121 14.33 -0.64 -2.63
CA ILE A 121 13.82 -0.77 -1.26
C ILE A 121 13.30 -2.20 -1.00
N VAL A 122 12.55 -2.78 -1.94
CA VAL A 122 12.10 -4.18 -1.84
C VAL A 122 13.27 -5.15 -1.70
N VAL A 123 14.31 -4.99 -2.53
CA VAL A 123 15.51 -5.84 -2.45
C VAL A 123 16.21 -5.67 -1.10
N LEU A 124 16.39 -4.43 -0.64
CA LEU A 124 17.00 -4.16 0.67
C LEU A 124 16.23 -4.80 1.82
N LEU A 125 14.89 -4.77 1.77
CA LEU A 125 14.04 -5.41 2.77
C LEU A 125 14.21 -6.94 2.78
N VAL A 126 14.26 -7.57 1.60
CA VAL A 126 14.49 -9.02 1.49
C VAL A 126 15.86 -9.39 2.05
N VAL A 127 16.90 -8.64 1.69
CA VAL A 127 18.26 -8.85 2.20
C VAL A 127 18.30 -8.66 3.72
N ALA A 128 17.72 -7.58 4.25
CA ALA A 128 17.65 -7.32 5.68
C ALA A 128 16.90 -8.43 6.43
N PHE A 129 15.80 -8.95 5.87
CA PHE A 129 15.06 -10.06 6.46
C PHE A 129 15.91 -11.32 6.55
N VAL A 130 16.61 -11.71 5.46
CA VAL A 130 17.52 -12.87 5.47
C VAL A 130 18.65 -12.67 6.49
N LEU A 131 19.28 -11.50 6.49
CA LEU A 131 20.37 -11.18 7.42
C LEU A 131 19.92 -11.21 8.89
N SER A 132 18.65 -10.90 9.17
CA SER A 132 18.13 -10.92 10.54
C SER A 132 18.13 -12.30 11.21
N PHE A 133 18.29 -13.39 10.45
CA PHE A 133 18.37 -14.76 10.99
C PHE A 133 19.79 -15.25 11.25
N VAL A 134 20.80 -14.54 10.73
CA VAL A 134 22.22 -14.94 10.80
C VAL A 134 23.09 -13.97 11.60
N ALA A 135 22.57 -12.77 11.89
CA ALA A 135 23.16 -11.78 12.77
C ALA A 135 22.50 -11.83 14.16
#